data_AF-A0A851IMH4-F1
#
_entry.id   AF-A0A851IMH4-F1
#
_cell.length_a   1.000
_cell.length_b   1.000
_cell.length_c   1.000
_cell.angle_alpha   90.00
_cell.angle_beta   90.00
_cell.angle_gamma   90.00
#
_symmetry.space_group_name_H-M   'P 1'
#
loop_
_entity.id
_entity.type
_entity.pdbx_description
1 polymer ?
#
loop_
_entity_poly.entity_id
_entity_poly.type
_entity_poly.pdbx_seq_one_letter_code
_entity_poly.pdbx_strand_id
1 'polypeptide(L)'
;MKKLLLFLCLGVLIVSCGDEESKETSPERKVDKQVEKTNEEAPKKQGFEPRIIKNQETGEYIIQVYVPETATHDEIYKTIMDIQLKKRKNFLNDNIIIVAYSDEDFINKRLIGTHAQWKMEKGATKYMKILQRTEQLTPENKKDFLEYLQIIEALQDSGDDLKKAKKEAEPLMKAKHPENYKDIIQKAEKYLYGIENEKTEEEKLMESAENPKSQ
;
A
#
# COMPACT_ATOMS: atom_id res chain seq x y z
N MET A 1 -0.65 -38.17 -8.92
CA MET A 1 -2.09 -38.45 -8.71
C MET A 1 -2.27 -39.12 -7.35
N LYS A 2 -2.70 -38.38 -6.33
CA LYS A 2 -3.07 -38.91 -5.01
C LYS A 2 -4.46 -38.37 -4.63
N LYS A 3 -5.25 -39.28 -4.08
CA LYS A 3 -6.72 -39.33 -4.02
C LYS A 3 -7.36 -38.18 -3.23
N LEU A 4 -8.48 -37.72 -3.78
CA LEU A 4 -9.56 -36.95 -3.17
C LEU A 4 -10.55 -37.93 -2.51
N LEU A 5 -10.96 -37.70 -1.26
CA LEU A 5 -12.29 -38.01 -0.64
C LEU A 5 -12.21 -37.65 0.87
N LEU A 6 -12.89 -36.58 1.34
CA LEU A 6 -14.18 -36.56 2.05
C LEU A 6 -14.13 -37.08 3.51
N PHE A 7 -14.53 -36.25 4.48
CA PHE A 7 -15.85 -36.36 5.12
C PHE A 7 -16.12 -35.21 6.13
N LEU A 8 -17.34 -34.67 6.03
CA LEU A 8 -18.04 -33.80 6.98
C LEU A 8 -18.09 -34.43 8.39
N CYS A 9 -17.92 -33.63 9.43
CA CYS A 9 -18.56 -33.85 10.73
C CYS A 9 -19.04 -32.51 11.30
N LEU A 10 -20.34 -32.26 11.14
CA LEU A 10 -21.13 -31.37 11.99
C LEU A 10 -21.20 -31.99 13.39
N GLY A 11 -20.97 -31.18 14.41
CA GLY A 11 -21.23 -31.54 15.81
C GLY A 11 -21.70 -30.30 16.57
N VAL A 12 -23.01 -30.03 16.51
CA VAL A 12 -23.72 -29.10 17.40
C VAL A 12 -23.95 -29.82 18.73
N LEU A 13 -23.60 -29.19 19.85
CA LEU A 13 -24.15 -29.51 21.17
C LEU A 13 -23.85 -28.34 22.14
N ILE A 14 -24.79 -27.39 22.26
CA ILE A 14 -24.99 -26.67 23.52
C ILE A 14 -26.50 -26.63 23.77
N VAL A 15 -26.93 -27.36 24.80
CA VAL A 15 -28.29 -27.43 25.32
C VAL A 15 -28.37 -26.60 26.60
N SER A 16 -29.32 -25.65 26.58
CA SER A 16 -30.26 -25.22 27.63
C SER A 16 -29.81 -24.59 28.96
N CYS A 17 -30.42 -23.41 29.22
CA CYS A 17 -31.21 -22.96 30.39
C CYS A 17 -31.06 -21.43 30.48
N GLY A 18 -32.05 -20.55 30.29
CA GLY A 18 -33.47 -20.62 30.65
C GLY A 18 -33.67 -19.95 32.02
N ASP A 19 -34.13 -18.69 32.07
CA ASP A 19 -35.27 -18.22 32.89
C ASP A 19 -35.47 -16.68 32.85
N GLU A 20 -36.71 -16.30 33.22
CA GLU A 20 -37.58 -15.24 32.71
C GLU A 20 -37.48 -13.82 33.35
N GLU A 21 -38.23 -12.91 32.73
CA GLU A 21 -38.47 -11.48 33.03
C GLU A 21 -38.96 -11.15 34.46
N SER A 22 -38.64 -9.94 34.94
CA SER A 22 -39.63 -9.10 35.65
C SER A 22 -39.33 -7.59 35.48
N LYS A 23 -40.39 -6.83 35.21
CA LYS A 23 -40.44 -5.35 35.13
C LYS A 23 -40.60 -4.78 36.53
N GLU A 24 -39.98 -3.62 36.83
CA GLU A 24 -40.67 -2.52 37.54
C GLU A 24 -39.93 -1.17 37.45
N THR A 25 -40.75 -0.16 37.13
CA THR A 25 -40.72 1.30 37.27
C THR A 25 -39.53 2.11 37.85
N SER A 26 -39.28 3.21 37.14
CA SER A 26 -38.43 4.41 37.42
C SER A 26 -38.74 5.10 38.77
N PRO A 27 -37.79 5.87 39.33
CA PRO A 27 -37.94 7.33 39.17
C PRO A 27 -36.64 8.07 38.81
N GLU A 28 -36.83 9.18 38.11
CA GLU A 28 -35.82 10.12 37.62
C GLU A 28 -34.80 10.57 38.66
N ARG A 29 -33.52 10.53 38.28
CA ARG A 29 -32.49 11.42 38.84
C ARG A 29 -31.65 12.01 37.71
N LYS A 30 -31.88 13.29 37.44
CA LYS A 30 -31.00 14.14 36.64
C LYS A 30 -29.62 14.19 37.32
N VAL A 31 -28.59 13.73 36.62
CA VAL A 31 -27.19 14.04 36.93
C VAL A 31 -26.53 14.39 35.62
N ASP A 32 -26.08 15.64 35.54
CA ASP A 32 -25.42 16.25 34.41
C ASP A 32 -24.24 15.42 33.93
N LYS A 33 -24.29 14.98 32.67
CA LYS A 33 -23.20 14.30 32.00
C LYS A 33 -22.16 15.36 31.62
N GLN A 34 -21.16 15.57 32.47
CA GLN A 34 -19.91 16.18 32.04
C GLN A 34 -19.36 15.34 30.87
N VAL A 35 -19.36 15.95 29.68
CA VAL A 35 -18.70 15.39 28.49
C VAL A 35 -17.21 15.58 28.69
N GLU A 36 -16.58 14.58 29.29
CA GLU A 36 -15.13 14.44 29.26
C GLU A 36 -14.73 14.16 27.81
N LYS A 37 -14.20 15.18 27.12
CA LYS A 37 -13.55 15.03 25.82
C LYS A 37 -12.25 14.26 26.03
N THR A 38 -12.32 12.94 26.09
CA THR A 38 -11.15 12.11 25.83
C THR A 38 -10.81 12.28 24.34
N ASN A 39 -9.76 13.06 24.07
CA ASN A 39 -9.00 12.96 22.84
C ASN A 39 -8.58 11.50 22.71
N GLU A 40 -9.30 10.73 21.90
CA GLU A 40 -8.81 9.46 21.41
C GLU A 40 -7.57 9.76 20.59
N GLU A 41 -6.40 9.63 21.21
CA GLU A 41 -5.15 9.49 20.46
C GLU A 41 -5.37 8.39 19.43
N ALA A 42 -5.21 8.76 18.15
CA ALA A 42 -5.25 7.80 17.06
C ALA A 42 -4.37 6.59 17.43
N PRO A 43 -4.86 5.35 17.22
CA PRO A 43 -4.15 4.17 17.67
C PRO A 43 -2.75 4.19 17.06
N LYS A 44 -1.72 4.12 17.92
CA LYS A 44 -0.32 3.98 17.51
C LYS A 44 -0.25 2.82 16.53
N LYS A 45 -0.06 3.14 15.24
CA LYS A 45 0.02 2.17 14.16
C LYS A 45 1.07 1.14 14.53
N GLN A 46 0.64 -0.11 14.66
CA GLN A 46 1.50 -1.27 14.85
C GLN A 46 2.55 -1.22 13.74
N GLY A 47 3.83 -1.16 14.10
CA GLY A 47 4.90 -1.01 13.13
C GLY A 47 4.89 -2.20 12.17
N PHE A 48 4.65 -1.93 10.89
CA PHE A 48 4.78 -2.96 9.85
C PHE A 48 6.25 -3.33 9.73
N GLU A 49 6.59 -4.59 9.96
CA GLU A 49 7.93 -5.10 9.69
C GLU A 49 8.14 -5.19 8.17
N PRO A 50 9.23 -4.64 7.62
CA PRO A 50 9.51 -4.71 6.19
C PRO A 50 9.63 -6.16 5.70
N ARG A 51 9.04 -6.44 4.53
CA ARG A 51 9.26 -7.72 3.85
C ARG A 51 10.54 -7.65 3.04
N ILE A 52 11.45 -8.58 3.29
CA ILE A 52 12.76 -8.65 2.62
C ILE A 52 12.80 -9.89 1.72
N ILE A 53 13.08 -9.69 0.44
CA ILE A 53 13.12 -10.73 -0.60
C ILE A 53 14.47 -10.64 -1.30
N LYS A 54 15.14 -11.76 -1.52
CA LYS A 54 16.33 -11.81 -2.39
C LYS A 54 15.92 -12.26 -3.78
N ASN A 55 16.08 -11.39 -4.77
CA ASN A 55 15.90 -11.74 -6.18
C ASN A 55 16.98 -12.76 -6.56
N GLN A 56 16.56 -13.94 -7.00
CA GLN A 56 17.49 -15.03 -7.33
C GLN A 56 18.21 -14.80 -8.67
N GLU A 57 17.62 -14.04 -9.58
CA GLU A 57 18.17 -13.74 -10.90
C GLU A 57 19.19 -12.61 -10.82
N THR A 58 18.85 -11.51 -10.13
CA THR A 58 19.70 -10.31 -10.07
C THR A 58 20.61 -10.27 -8.83
N GLY A 59 20.29 -11.07 -7.81
CA GLY A 59 20.96 -11.02 -6.50
C GLY A 59 20.56 -9.82 -5.64
N GLU A 60 19.69 -8.92 -6.13
CA GLU A 60 19.24 -7.72 -5.42
C GLU A 60 18.37 -8.08 -4.20
N TYR A 61 18.53 -7.35 -3.11
CA TYR A 61 17.59 -7.38 -1.99
C TYR A 61 16.47 -6.37 -2.22
N ILE A 62 15.24 -6.86 -2.18
CA ILE A 62 14.02 -6.07 -2.30
C ILE A 62 13.46 -5.92 -0.90
N ILE A 63 13.28 -4.67 -0.45
CA ILE A 63 12.70 -4.33 0.84
C ILE A 63 11.37 -3.64 0.56
N GLN A 64 10.27 -4.32 0.84
CA GLN A 64 8.92 -3.78 0.69
C GLN A 64 8.47 -3.19 2.03
N VAL A 65 8.00 -1.95 1.99
CA VAL A 65 7.64 -1.16 3.18
C VAL A 65 6.26 -0.55 2.98
N TYR A 66 5.53 -0.39 4.08
CA TYR A 66 4.21 0.24 4.05
C TYR A 66 4.24 1.58 4.73
N VAL A 67 3.69 2.58 4.07
CA VAL A 67 3.51 3.94 4.58
C VAL A 67 2.04 4.29 4.53
N PRO A 68 1.53 5.10 5.47
CA PRO A 68 0.18 5.64 5.38
C PRO A 68 -0.06 6.29 4.02
N GLU A 69 -1.26 6.11 3.47
CA GLU A 69 -1.61 6.68 2.18
C GLU A 69 -1.44 8.21 2.13
N THR A 70 -1.81 8.90 3.19
CA THR A 70 -1.66 10.37 3.28
C THR A 70 -0.35 10.78 3.94
N ALA A 71 0.67 9.90 3.95
CA ALA A 71 1.97 10.24 4.51
C ALA A 71 2.58 11.42 3.74
N THR A 72 3.08 12.39 4.49
CA THR A 72 3.85 13.51 3.96
C THR A 72 5.16 13.03 3.36
N HIS A 73 5.77 13.85 2.50
CA HIS A 73 7.09 13.57 1.95
C HIS A 73 8.12 13.23 3.05
N ASP A 74 8.19 14.03 4.13
CA ASP A 74 9.13 13.81 5.23
C ASP A 74 8.88 12.49 5.98
N GLU A 75 7.62 12.11 6.19
CA GLU A 75 7.26 10.85 6.83
C GLU A 75 7.66 9.63 5.97
N ILE A 76 7.46 9.74 4.65
CA ILE A 76 7.89 8.71 3.69
C ILE A 76 9.42 8.61 3.72
N TYR A 77 10.12 9.73 3.58
CA TYR A 77 11.58 9.79 3.60
C TYR A 77 12.15 9.20 4.88
N LYS A 78 11.63 9.63 6.04
CA LYS A 78 12.05 9.15 7.35
C LYS A 78 11.83 7.63 7.49
N THR A 79 10.68 7.11 7.06
CA THR A 79 10.40 5.68 7.11
C THR A 79 11.45 4.87 6.34
N ILE A 80 11.78 5.34 5.12
CA ILE A 80 12.76 4.69 4.25
C ILE A 80 14.17 4.76 4.86
N MET A 81 14.57 5.92 5.39
CA MET A 81 15.87 6.09 6.05
C MET A 81 16.00 5.24 7.31
N ASP A 82 14.97 5.18 8.15
CA ASP A 82 14.97 4.36 9.37
C ASP A 82 15.18 2.89 9.03
N ILE A 83 14.54 2.40 7.96
CA ILE A 83 14.67 1.02 7.48
C ILE A 83 16.09 0.78 6.95
N GLN A 84 16.61 1.71 6.14
CA GLN A 84 17.96 1.60 5.64
C GLN A 84 18.98 1.59 6.79
N LEU A 85 18.87 2.49 7.77
CA LEU A 85 19.79 2.55 8.91
C LEU A 85 19.74 1.29 9.77
N LYS A 86 18.53 0.80 10.08
CA LYS A 86 18.33 -0.44 10.87
C LYS A 86 18.91 -1.67 10.18
N LYS A 87 18.85 -1.72 8.84
CA LYS A 87 19.27 -2.88 8.07
C LYS A 87 20.64 -2.71 7.39
N ARG A 88 21.26 -1.53 7.44
CA ARG A 88 22.50 -1.17 6.73
C ARG A 88 23.60 -2.19 6.92
N LYS A 89 23.84 -2.64 8.16
CA LYS A 89 24.88 -3.62 8.48
C LYS A 89 24.70 -4.96 7.76
N ASN A 90 23.45 -5.31 7.41
CA ASN A 90 23.13 -6.56 6.74
C ASN A 90 23.41 -6.50 5.22
N PHE A 91 23.56 -5.29 4.65
CA PHE A 91 23.53 -5.07 3.20
C PHE A 91 24.59 -4.08 2.69
N LEU A 92 25.69 -3.88 3.43
CA LEU A 92 26.70 -2.82 3.18
C LEU A 92 27.27 -2.80 1.74
N ASN A 93 27.29 -3.95 1.06
CA ASN A 93 27.80 -4.09 -0.31
C ASN A 93 26.77 -4.60 -1.31
N ASP A 94 25.52 -4.78 -0.88
CA ASP A 94 24.48 -5.36 -1.71
C ASP A 94 23.80 -4.30 -2.57
N ASN A 95 23.20 -4.76 -3.66
CA ASN A 95 22.26 -3.96 -4.42
C ASN A 95 20.88 -4.09 -3.76
N ILE A 96 20.26 -2.95 -3.43
CA ILE A 96 19.02 -2.89 -2.67
C ILE A 96 18.00 -2.07 -3.46
N ILE A 97 16.77 -2.55 -3.47
CA ILE A 97 15.61 -1.79 -3.92
C ILE A 97 14.65 -1.71 -2.74
N ILE A 98 14.44 -0.50 -2.20
CA ILE A 98 13.36 -0.24 -1.24
C ILE A 98 12.15 0.29 -2.00
N VAL A 99 10.99 -0.31 -1.77
CA VAL A 99 9.74 0.08 -2.42
C VAL A 99 8.69 0.34 -1.35
N ALA A 100 8.11 1.54 -1.36
CA ALA A 100 7.08 1.94 -0.42
C ALA A 100 5.70 1.92 -1.07
N TYR A 101 4.80 1.17 -0.43
CA TYR A 101 3.40 1.04 -0.81
C TYR A 101 2.49 1.62 0.28
N SER A 102 1.28 1.99 -0.12
CA SER A 102 0.20 2.38 0.79
C SER A 102 -0.37 1.19 1.56
N ASP A 103 -0.38 0.03 0.90
CA ASP A 103 -1.07 -1.18 1.33
C ASP A 103 -0.43 -2.41 0.67
N GLU A 104 -0.60 -3.59 1.27
CA GLU A 104 -0.07 -4.85 0.75
C GLU A 104 -0.73 -5.28 -0.57
N ASP A 105 -2.00 -4.92 -0.78
CA ASP A 105 -2.73 -5.25 -2.00
C ASP A 105 -2.12 -4.56 -3.24
N PHE A 106 -1.41 -3.45 -3.04
CA PHE A 106 -0.80 -2.66 -4.11
C PHE A 106 0.64 -3.05 -4.43
N ILE A 107 1.16 -4.15 -3.86
CA ILE A 107 2.48 -4.66 -4.23
C ILE A 107 2.49 -4.98 -5.73
N ASN A 108 3.35 -4.28 -6.46
CA ASN A 108 3.51 -4.44 -7.89
C ASN A 108 4.72 -5.35 -8.19
N LYS A 109 4.54 -6.36 -9.04
CA LYS A 109 5.63 -7.28 -9.47
C LYS A 109 6.85 -6.57 -10.07
N ARG A 110 6.68 -5.39 -10.68
CA ARG A 110 7.75 -4.56 -11.24
C ARG A 110 8.44 -3.66 -10.22
N LEU A 111 8.12 -3.80 -8.93
CA LEU A 111 8.73 -3.03 -7.84
C LEU A 111 8.50 -1.53 -7.95
N ILE A 112 7.40 -1.13 -8.57
CA ILE A 112 6.95 0.26 -8.67
C ILE A 112 6.09 0.56 -7.44
N GLY A 113 6.59 1.43 -6.56
CA GLY A 113 5.90 1.79 -5.32
C GLY A 113 4.84 2.86 -5.53
N THR A 114 3.78 2.83 -4.72
CA THR A 114 2.78 3.91 -4.76
C THR A 114 3.30 5.19 -4.09
N HIS A 115 4.29 5.10 -3.20
CA HIS A 115 4.80 6.25 -2.43
C HIS A 115 6.28 6.54 -2.69
N ALA A 116 7.10 5.49 -2.78
CA ALA A 116 8.53 5.69 -3.00
C ALA A 116 9.20 4.50 -3.65
N GLN A 117 10.33 4.79 -4.28
CA GLN A 117 11.27 3.80 -4.77
C GLN A 117 12.69 4.33 -4.54
N TRP A 118 13.51 3.55 -3.86
CA TRP A 118 14.93 3.86 -3.65
C TRP A 118 15.78 2.71 -4.14
N LYS A 119 16.60 2.97 -5.15
CA LYS A 119 17.61 2.03 -5.62
C LYS A 119 18.99 2.41 -5.09
N MET A 120 19.66 1.44 -4.49
CA MET A 120 21.04 1.50 -4.07
C MET A 120 21.85 0.40 -4.77
N GLU A 121 23.06 0.72 -5.18
CA GLU A 121 24.02 -0.24 -5.72
C GLU A 121 25.34 -0.11 -5.00
N LYS A 122 25.83 -1.22 -4.44
CA LYS A 122 27.11 -1.26 -3.69
C LYS A 122 27.21 -0.17 -2.62
N GLY A 123 26.12 0.07 -1.90
CA GLY A 123 26.03 1.07 -0.84
C GLY A 123 25.85 2.53 -1.30
N ALA A 124 25.85 2.82 -2.61
CA ALA A 124 25.59 4.14 -3.15
C ALA A 124 24.15 4.27 -3.66
N THR A 125 23.49 5.39 -3.37
CA THR A 125 22.19 5.70 -3.98
C THR A 125 22.34 5.88 -5.48
N LYS A 126 21.51 5.18 -6.26
CA LYS A 126 21.35 5.41 -7.70
C LYS A 126 20.24 6.39 -8.00
N TYR A 127 19.10 6.22 -7.34
CA TYR A 127 18.02 7.19 -7.35
C TYR A 127 17.11 6.95 -6.15
N MET A 128 16.46 8.01 -5.70
CA MET A 128 15.32 7.95 -4.80
C MET A 128 14.21 8.79 -5.43
N LYS A 129 13.00 8.25 -5.51
CA LYS A 129 11.80 8.98 -5.90
C LYS A 129 10.79 8.88 -4.78
N ILE A 130 10.18 10.02 -4.43
CA ILE A 130 9.10 10.11 -3.44
C ILE A 130 7.93 10.84 -4.06
N LEU A 131 6.77 10.19 -4.03
CA LEU A 131 5.49 10.72 -4.48
C LEU A 131 4.49 10.65 -3.32
N GLN A 132 4.32 11.78 -2.64
CA GLN A 132 3.29 11.91 -1.60
C GLN A 132 1.89 11.86 -2.20
N ARG A 133 0.93 11.26 -1.49
CA ARG A 133 -0.50 11.33 -1.84
C ARG A 133 -1.20 12.27 -0.88
N THR A 134 -2.02 13.15 -1.44
CA THR A 134 -2.75 14.17 -0.68
C THR A 134 -4.16 13.72 -0.30
N GLU A 135 -4.62 12.61 -0.85
CA GLU A 135 -5.98 12.10 -0.70
C GLU A 135 -5.95 10.62 -0.35
N GLN A 136 -6.82 10.23 0.57
CA GLN A 136 -7.08 8.84 0.88
C GLN A 136 -7.99 8.24 -0.18
N LEU A 137 -7.72 6.99 -0.60
CA LEU A 137 -8.61 6.31 -1.52
C LEU A 137 -9.91 5.93 -0.83
N THR A 138 -11.01 6.12 -1.55
CA THR A 138 -12.28 5.52 -1.15
C THR A 138 -12.21 3.99 -1.33
N PRO A 139 -13.04 3.21 -0.63
CA PRO A 139 -13.11 1.77 -0.82
C PRO A 139 -13.38 1.37 -2.28
N GLU A 140 -14.20 2.14 -2.99
CA GLU A 140 -14.52 1.93 -4.40
C GLU A 140 -13.29 2.15 -5.28
N ASN A 141 -12.57 3.26 -5.08
CA ASN A 141 -11.33 3.51 -5.82
C ASN A 141 -10.28 2.43 -5.54
N LYS A 142 -10.12 1.99 -4.27
CA LYS A 142 -9.19 0.90 -3.93
C LYS A 142 -9.54 -0.36 -4.71
N LYS A 143 -10.81 -0.76 -4.74
CA LYS A 143 -11.29 -1.93 -5.50
C LYS A 143 -10.99 -1.79 -6.99
N ASP A 144 -11.37 -0.67 -7.60
CA ASP A 144 -11.22 -0.46 -9.04
C ASP A 144 -9.74 -0.41 -9.47
N PHE A 145 -8.87 0.16 -8.62
CA PHE A 145 -7.44 0.25 -8.91
C PHE A 145 -6.76 -1.10 -8.77
N LEU A 146 -7.18 -1.92 -7.79
CA LEU A 146 -6.70 -3.29 -7.64
C LEU A 146 -7.14 -4.17 -8.82
N GLU A 147 -8.37 -4.00 -9.31
CA GLU A 147 -8.81 -4.70 -10.51
C GLU A 147 -7.97 -4.32 -11.73
N TYR A 148 -7.69 -3.03 -11.93
CA TYR A 148 -6.80 -2.58 -12.99
C TYR A 148 -5.38 -3.18 -12.83
N LEU A 149 -4.82 -3.15 -11.62
CA LEU A 149 -3.50 -3.73 -11.33
C LEU A 149 -3.45 -5.22 -11.67
N GLN A 150 -4.46 -6.00 -11.24
CA GLN A 150 -4.55 -7.44 -11.48
C GLN A 150 -4.62 -7.77 -12.97
N ILE A 151 -5.36 -6.98 -13.76
CA ILE A 151 -5.42 -7.15 -15.22
C ILE A 151 -4.05 -6.91 -15.84
N ILE A 152 -3.37 -5.83 -15.44
CA ILE A 152 -2.02 -5.51 -15.94
C ILE A 152 -1.04 -6.64 -15.60
N GLU A 153 -1.06 -7.13 -14.36
CA GLU A 153 -0.16 -8.21 -13.93
C GLU A 153 -0.44 -9.52 -14.66
N ALA A 154 -1.71 -9.86 -14.90
CA ALA A 154 -2.06 -11.07 -15.66
C ALA A 154 -1.58 -10.98 -17.13
N LEU A 155 -1.70 -9.81 -17.75
CA LEU A 155 -1.18 -9.58 -19.10
C LEU A 155 0.35 -9.70 -19.13
N GLN A 156 1.04 -9.18 -18.10
CA GLN A 156 2.49 -9.31 -17.98
C GLN A 156 2.95 -10.75 -17.75
N ASP A 157 2.22 -11.52 -16.95
CA ASP A 157 2.48 -12.95 -16.75
C ASP A 157 2.33 -13.74 -18.06
N SER A 158 1.52 -13.24 -19.00
CA SER A 158 1.37 -13.81 -20.34
C SER A 158 2.46 -13.37 -21.34
N GLY A 159 3.38 -12.49 -20.92
CA GLY A 159 4.54 -12.06 -21.69
C GLY A 159 4.46 -10.62 -22.23
N ASP A 160 3.39 -9.87 -21.93
CA ASP A 160 3.29 -8.47 -22.36
C ASP A 160 4.24 -7.56 -21.57
N ASP A 161 4.87 -6.60 -22.26
CA ASP A 161 5.53 -5.50 -21.56
C ASP A 161 4.50 -4.55 -20.91
N LEU A 162 4.94 -3.66 -20.01
CA LEU A 162 4.03 -2.75 -19.30
C LEU A 162 3.22 -1.85 -20.24
N LYS A 163 3.82 -1.40 -21.35
CA LYS A 163 3.14 -0.50 -22.29
C LYS A 163 2.05 -1.25 -23.05
N LYS A 164 2.34 -2.47 -23.50
CA LYS A 164 1.36 -3.34 -24.16
C LYS A 164 0.26 -3.75 -23.18
N ALA A 165 0.61 -4.15 -21.96
CA ALA A 165 -0.35 -4.51 -20.92
C ALA A 165 -1.32 -3.35 -20.61
N LYS A 166 -0.84 -2.11 -20.46
CA LYS A 166 -1.68 -0.92 -20.27
C LYS A 166 -2.68 -0.73 -21.41
N LYS A 167 -2.24 -0.93 -22.66
CA LYS A 167 -3.09 -0.84 -23.84
C LYS A 167 -4.15 -1.95 -23.89
N GLU A 168 -3.76 -3.19 -23.61
CA GLU A 168 -4.65 -4.36 -23.65
C GLU A 168 -5.60 -4.42 -22.44
N ALA A 169 -5.27 -3.74 -21.34
CA ALA A 169 -6.15 -3.62 -20.18
C ALA A 169 -7.37 -2.73 -20.45
N GLU A 170 -7.26 -1.71 -21.33
CA GLU A 170 -8.36 -0.79 -21.63
C GLU A 170 -9.66 -1.49 -22.08
N PRO A 171 -9.66 -2.38 -23.11
CA PRO A 171 -10.88 -3.07 -23.52
C PRO A 171 -11.44 -3.98 -22.43
N LEU A 172 -10.59 -4.58 -21.59
CA LEU A 172 -11.00 -5.42 -20.46
C LEU A 172 -11.69 -4.60 -19.37
N MET A 173 -11.13 -3.43 -19.03
CA MET A 173 -11.74 -2.49 -18.11
C MET A 173 -13.06 -1.96 -18.66
N LYS A 174 -13.13 -1.62 -19.95
CA LYS A 174 -14.36 -1.18 -20.60
C LYS A 174 -15.48 -2.23 -20.53
N ALA A 175 -15.15 -3.52 -20.68
CA ALA A 175 -16.15 -4.58 -20.59
C ALA A 175 -16.77 -4.70 -19.19
N LYS A 176 -16.01 -4.36 -18.14
CA LYS A 176 -16.46 -4.44 -16.74
C LYS A 176 -17.10 -3.15 -16.23
N HIS A 177 -16.59 -2.01 -16.69
CA HIS A 177 -16.93 -0.66 -16.24
C HIS A 177 -17.33 0.23 -17.43
N PRO A 178 -18.38 -0.12 -18.19
CA PRO A 178 -18.65 0.49 -19.50
C PRO A 178 -18.84 2.01 -19.47
N GLU A 179 -19.36 2.55 -18.36
CA GLU A 179 -19.68 3.97 -18.23
C GLU A 179 -18.50 4.84 -17.79
N ASN A 180 -17.56 4.30 -17.01
CA ASN A 180 -16.51 5.09 -16.33
C ASN A 180 -15.09 4.51 -16.44
N TYR A 181 -14.85 3.46 -17.25
CA TYR A 181 -13.55 2.81 -17.36
C TYR A 181 -12.38 3.77 -17.60
N LYS A 182 -12.57 4.83 -18.39
CA LYS A 182 -11.51 5.82 -18.67
C LYS A 182 -11.07 6.57 -17.43
N ASP A 183 -12.02 6.99 -16.60
CA ASP A 183 -11.74 7.71 -15.35
C ASP A 183 -11.06 6.77 -14.34
N ILE A 184 -11.54 5.53 -14.24
CA ILE A 184 -10.90 4.49 -13.43
C ILE A 184 -9.44 4.29 -13.86
N ILE A 185 -9.19 4.04 -15.15
CA ILE A 185 -7.83 3.82 -15.67
C ILE A 185 -6.95 5.03 -15.39
N GLN A 186 -7.42 6.26 -15.68
CA GLN A 186 -6.64 7.47 -15.46
C GLN A 186 -6.22 7.64 -13.99
N LYS A 187 -7.16 7.45 -13.06
CA LYS A 187 -6.89 7.57 -11.62
C LYS A 187 -6.02 6.43 -11.12
N ALA A 188 -6.29 5.19 -11.55
CA ALA A 188 -5.49 4.02 -11.20
C ALA A 188 -4.05 4.17 -11.72
N GLU A 189 -3.84 4.66 -12.94
CA GLU A 189 -2.50 4.88 -13.48
C GLU A 189 -1.73 5.94 -12.71
N LYS A 190 -2.38 7.07 -12.40
CA LYS A 190 -1.79 8.11 -11.57
C LYS A 190 -1.41 7.56 -10.18
N TYR A 191 -2.23 6.69 -9.62
CA TYR A 191 -1.99 6.10 -8.31
C TYR A 191 -0.90 5.02 -8.33
N LEU A 192 -0.96 4.06 -9.24
CA LEU A 192 -0.06 2.91 -9.25
C LEU A 192 1.30 3.22 -9.89
N TYR A 193 1.32 4.08 -10.90
CA TYR A 193 2.49 4.31 -11.76
C TYR A 193 2.96 5.77 -11.76
N GLY A 194 2.28 6.67 -11.05
CA GLY A 194 2.63 8.10 -11.02
C GLY A 194 4.08 8.38 -10.63
N ILE A 195 4.67 7.52 -9.78
CA ILE A 195 6.06 7.65 -9.34
C ILE A 195 7.07 7.53 -10.49
N GLU A 196 6.73 6.86 -11.60
CA GLU A 196 7.62 6.74 -12.76
C GLU A 196 7.93 8.13 -13.34
N ASN A 197 6.98 9.07 -13.25
CA ASN A 197 7.10 10.44 -13.73
C ASN A 197 7.72 11.40 -12.71
N GLU A 198 7.99 10.94 -11.49
CA GLU A 198 8.56 11.76 -10.44
C GLU A 198 10.05 11.99 -10.67
N LYS A 199 10.52 13.22 -10.42
CA LYS A 199 11.95 13.52 -10.37
C LYS A 199 12.59 12.81 -9.19
N THR A 200 13.86 12.48 -9.34
CA THR A 200 14.65 11.99 -8.22
C THR A 200 14.83 13.08 -7.17
N GLU A 201 15.02 12.69 -5.91
CA GLU A 201 15.31 13.63 -4.83
C GLU A 201 16.60 14.42 -5.09
N GLU A 202 17.57 13.84 -5.81
CA GLU A 202 18.80 14.52 -6.22
C GLU A 202 18.51 15.64 -7.24
N GLU A 203 17.71 15.37 -8.26
CA GLU A 203 17.28 16.38 -9.25
C GLU A 203 16.51 17.52 -8.58
N LYS A 204 15.60 17.21 -7.64
CA LYS A 204 14.86 18.22 -6.88
C LYS A 204 15.80 19.13 -6.06
N LEU A 205 16.81 18.53 -5.41
CA LEU A 205 17.81 19.29 -4.65
C LEU A 205 18.63 20.20 -5.56
N MET A 206 19.09 19.71 -6.72
CA MET A 206 19.84 20.52 -7.68
C MET A 206 19.02 21.71 -8.19
N GLU A 207 17.76 21.50 -8.56
CA GLU A 207 16.88 22.58 -9.03
C GLU A 207 16.63 23.65 -7.96
N SER A 208 16.47 23.24 -6.69
CA SER A 208 16.32 24.18 -5.57
C SER A 208 17.59 24.99 -5.30
N ALA A 209 18.77 24.40 -5.53
CA ALA A 209 20.06 25.07 -5.40
C ALA A 209 20.34 26.05 -6.56
N GLU A 210 19.86 25.73 -7.77
CA GLU A 210 19.97 26.58 -8.95
C GLU A 210 18.96 27.74 -8.95
N ASN A 211 17.82 27.60 -8.26
CA ASN A 211 16.80 28.64 -8.12
C ASN A 211 16.44 28.94 -6.65
N PRO A 212 17.33 29.60 -5.88
CA PRO A 212 17.12 29.86 -4.44
C PRO A 212 16.05 30.92 -4.12
N LYS A 213 15.23 31.37 -5.08
CA LYS A 213 14.29 32.51 -4.95
C LYS A 213 12.80 32.12 -5.01
N SER A 214 12.41 30.97 -4.46
CA SER A 214 11.00 30.67 -4.21
C SER A 214 10.82 29.99 -2.84
N GLN A 215 11.05 30.74 -1.78
CA GLN A 215 10.47 30.52 -0.46
C GLN A 215 9.76 31.80 -0.04
#